data_AF-A0AAQ3SS40-F1
#
_entry.id   AF-A0AAQ3SS40-F1
#
_cell.length_a   1.000
_cell.length_b   1.000
_cell.length_c   1.000
_cell.angle_alpha   90.00
_cell.angle_beta   90.00
_cell.angle_gamma   90.00
#
_symmetry.space_group_name_H-M   'P 1'
#
loop_
_entity.id
_entity.type
_entity.pdbx_description
1 polymer ?
#
loop_
_entity_poly.entity_id
_entity_poly.type
_entity_poly.pdbx_seq_one_letter_code
_entity_poly.pdbx_strand_id
1 'polypeptide(L)'
;MHPRIFVPLWSWGSAVPAATYRGLCDACSKDESNAMFQGCALLLQLWSYERLAVGRPIVDHRGYEAQYYGQHDDDGPTMGTLWVCPRERTWANEQARRTYPSFVVALDRLVAEDVIWEPYSAAAVGSRVPYGLSSLCTSNETLWYTTASLVYDIYIEPHCPHRAMRQFGYAQQFPVPRVIDRVTPQDHRLSRLGQPCLGTWVTKVEPYVQA
;
A
#
# COMPACT_ATOMS: atom_id res chain seq x y z
N MET A 1 18.08 19.39 31.10
CA MET A 1 18.22 18.05 30.48
C MET A 1 16.82 17.47 30.28
N HIS A 2 16.28 17.56 29.07
CA HIS A 2 15.02 16.89 28.74
C HIS A 2 15.33 15.44 28.36
N PRO A 3 14.58 14.46 28.90
CA PRO A 3 14.72 13.07 28.48
C PRO A 3 14.32 13.01 27.00
N ARG A 4 15.27 12.62 26.14
CA ARG A 4 14.96 12.20 24.77
C ARG A 4 14.04 11.00 24.92
N ILE A 5 12.77 11.20 24.61
CA ILE A 5 11.82 10.11 24.44
C ILE A 5 12.47 9.20 23.41
N PHE A 6 12.88 8.00 23.84
CA PHE A 6 13.25 6.92 22.94
C PHE A 6 11.95 6.54 22.21
N VAL A 7 11.66 7.25 21.11
CA VAL A 7 10.64 6.81 20.18
C VAL A 7 11.22 5.50 19.62
N PRO A 8 10.57 4.33 19.82
CA PRO A 8 10.98 3.14 19.11
C PRO A 8 11.07 3.48 17.62
N LEU A 9 12.03 2.93 16.89
CA LEU A 9 12.16 3.21 15.46
C LEU A 9 11.01 2.49 14.72
N TRP A 10 9.80 3.04 14.78
CA TRP A 10 8.63 2.47 14.11
C TRP A 10 8.81 2.67 12.60
N SER A 11 8.84 1.58 11.85
CA SER A 11 8.81 1.62 10.40
C SER A 11 7.38 1.90 9.92
N TRP A 12 7.01 3.17 9.88
CA TRP A 12 5.72 3.61 9.32
C TRP A 12 5.54 3.16 7.88
N GLY A 13 6.64 3.10 7.11
CA GLY A 13 6.65 2.63 5.72
C GLY A 13 6.18 1.19 5.55
N SER A 14 6.47 0.29 6.51
CA SER A 14 5.97 -1.09 6.48
C SER A 14 4.64 -1.28 7.22
N ALA A 15 4.33 -0.43 8.19
CA ALA A 15 3.06 -0.47 8.92
C ALA A 15 1.85 -0.19 8.02
N VAL A 16 1.97 0.78 7.10
CA VAL A 16 0.90 1.15 6.17
C VAL A 16 0.48 0.01 5.24
N PRO A 17 1.39 -0.65 4.48
CA PRO A 17 1.02 -1.78 3.63
C PRO A 17 0.53 -2.99 4.45
N ALA A 18 1.11 -3.27 5.62
CA ALA A 18 0.65 -4.34 6.51
C ALA A 18 -0.81 -4.13 6.95
N ALA A 19 -1.15 -2.92 7.42
CA ALA A 19 -2.51 -2.57 7.81
C ALA A 19 -3.49 -2.61 6.63
N THR A 20 -3.05 -2.17 5.44
CA THR A 20 -3.87 -2.17 4.22
C THR A 20 -4.16 -3.58 3.72
N TYR A 21 -3.15 -4.46 3.72
CA TYR A 21 -3.33 -5.87 3.36
C TYR A 21 -4.31 -6.57 4.31
N ARG A 22 -4.17 -6.36 5.62
CA ARG A 22 -5.11 -6.93 6.59
C ARG A 22 -6.53 -6.40 6.38
N GLY A 23 -6.66 -5.09 6.14
CA GLY A 23 -7.91 -4.44 5.80
C GLY A 23 -8.61 -5.06 4.60
N LEU A 24 -7.86 -5.47 3.57
CA LEU A 24 -8.38 -6.20 2.41
C LEU A 24 -8.89 -7.59 2.81
N CYS A 25 -8.11 -8.37 3.57
CA CYS A 25 -8.55 -9.69 4.04
C CYS A 25 -9.83 -9.61 4.90
N ASP A 26 -9.89 -8.62 5.80
CA ASP A 26 -11.08 -8.37 6.62
C ASP A 26 -12.27 -7.92 5.79
N ALA A 27 -12.07 -7.03 4.83
CA ALA A 27 -13.15 -6.57 3.96
C ALA A 27 -13.77 -7.72 3.16
N CYS A 28 -12.99 -8.73 2.75
CA CYS A 28 -13.51 -9.93 2.08
C CYS A 28 -14.35 -10.85 2.99
N SER A 29 -14.25 -10.71 4.31
CA SER A 29 -14.94 -11.55 5.28
C SER A 29 -16.12 -10.86 5.97
N LYS A 30 -16.28 -9.54 5.77
CA LYS A 30 -17.37 -8.75 6.37
C LYS A 30 -18.61 -8.80 5.49
N ASP A 31 -19.76 -9.05 6.13
CA ASP A 31 -21.09 -9.10 5.50
C ASP A 31 -22.02 -7.97 6.01
N GLU A 32 -21.58 -7.19 7.00
CA GLU A 32 -22.32 -6.07 7.56
C GLU A 32 -22.40 -4.88 6.60
N SER A 33 -23.57 -4.24 6.52
CA SER A 33 -23.80 -3.08 5.65
C SER A 33 -22.98 -1.83 6.01
N ASN A 34 -22.50 -1.73 7.26
CA ASN A 34 -21.66 -0.63 7.75
C ASN A 34 -20.19 -1.04 7.93
N ALA A 35 -19.78 -2.15 7.32
CA ALA A 35 -18.41 -2.62 7.37
C ALA A 35 -17.44 -1.55 6.86
N MET A 36 -16.54 -1.10 7.74
CA MET A 36 -15.46 -0.19 7.36
C MET A 36 -14.22 -0.95 6.90
N PHE A 37 -13.60 -0.45 5.83
CA PHE A 37 -12.26 -0.84 5.42
C PHE A 37 -11.22 -0.23 6.38
N GLN A 38 -10.33 -1.06 6.90
CA GLN A 38 -9.20 -0.62 7.73
C GLN A 38 -7.93 -0.51 6.88
N GLY A 39 -6.99 0.37 7.26
CA GLY A 39 -5.77 0.61 6.48
C GLY A 39 -5.86 1.83 5.55
N CYS A 40 -4.97 1.92 4.57
CA CYS A 40 -4.85 3.10 3.71
C CYS A 40 -5.63 2.94 2.40
N ALA A 41 -6.93 3.24 2.44
CA ALA A 41 -7.80 3.18 1.26
C ALA A 41 -7.28 4.07 0.10
N LEU A 42 -6.62 5.18 0.43
CA LEU A 42 -6.04 6.08 -0.56
C LEU A 42 -5.00 5.37 -1.43
N LEU A 43 -4.09 4.59 -0.85
CA LEU A 43 -3.07 3.88 -1.64
C LEU A 43 -3.69 2.82 -2.56
N LEU A 44 -4.72 2.11 -2.08
CA LEU A 44 -5.45 1.15 -2.89
C LEU A 44 -6.16 1.83 -4.06
N GLN A 45 -6.77 2.98 -3.80
CA GLN A 45 -7.46 3.79 -4.81
C GLN A 45 -6.48 4.36 -5.85
N LEU A 46 -5.32 4.86 -5.41
CA LEU A 46 -4.27 5.32 -6.31
C LEU A 46 -3.73 4.19 -7.19
N TRP A 47 -3.50 3.02 -6.60
CA TRP A 47 -3.08 1.84 -7.33
C TRP A 47 -4.13 1.41 -8.36
N SER A 48 -5.41 1.36 -7.97
CA SER A 48 -6.48 0.96 -8.89
C SER A 48 -6.63 1.94 -10.06
N TYR A 49 -6.51 3.24 -9.82
CA TYR A 49 -6.56 4.23 -10.90
C TYR A 49 -5.39 4.13 -11.87
N GLU A 50 -4.21 3.73 -11.41
CA GLU A 50 -3.08 3.52 -12.32
C GLU A 50 -3.19 2.20 -13.07
N ARG A 51 -3.64 1.13 -12.41
CA ARG A 51 -3.54 -0.23 -12.96
C ARG A 51 -4.80 -0.77 -13.60
N LEU A 52 -5.97 -0.23 -13.26
CA LEU A 52 -7.28 -0.66 -13.74
C LEU A 52 -7.98 0.49 -14.49
N ALA A 53 -8.70 0.16 -15.55
CA ALA A 53 -9.61 1.12 -16.20
C ALA A 53 -10.91 1.29 -15.40
N VAL A 54 -11.34 0.25 -14.69
CA VAL A 54 -12.59 0.23 -13.91
C VAL A 54 -12.50 1.23 -12.76
N GLY A 55 -13.47 2.16 -12.70
CA GLY A 55 -13.54 3.16 -11.63
C GLY A 55 -12.47 4.24 -11.69
N ARG A 56 -11.66 4.30 -12.76
CA ARG A 56 -10.67 5.35 -12.97
C ARG A 56 -11.36 6.68 -13.30
N PRO A 57 -11.06 7.78 -12.60
CA PRO A 57 -11.58 9.09 -12.95
C PRO A 57 -10.89 9.61 -14.22
N ILE A 58 -11.58 10.46 -14.99
CA ILE A 58 -10.94 11.21 -16.07
C ILE A 58 -10.21 12.39 -15.44
N VAL A 59 -8.92 12.51 -15.74
CA VAL A 59 -8.04 13.56 -15.24
C VAL A 59 -7.22 14.13 -16.38
N ASP A 60 -6.85 15.40 -16.25
CA ASP A 60 -5.87 16.00 -17.16
C ASP A 60 -4.51 15.31 -16.99
N HIS A 61 -3.97 14.76 -18.07
CA HIS A 61 -2.70 14.04 -18.11
C HIS A 61 -1.50 14.93 -18.48
N ARG A 62 -1.69 16.26 -18.62
CA ARG A 62 -0.58 17.20 -18.85
C ARG A 62 0.52 17.02 -17.81
N GLY A 63 1.77 17.21 -18.22
CA GLY A 63 2.91 17.19 -17.31
C GLY A 63 2.75 18.21 -16.19
N TYR A 64 3.31 17.94 -15.01
CA TYR A 64 3.36 18.93 -13.94
C TYR A 64 4.14 20.17 -14.38
N GLU A 65 3.51 21.32 -14.23
CA GLU A 65 4.14 22.63 -14.43
C GLU A 65 5.19 22.89 -13.34
N ALA A 66 6.15 23.78 -13.64
CA ALA A 66 7.25 24.11 -12.72
C ALA A 66 6.79 24.57 -11.32
N GLN A 67 5.59 25.14 -11.21
CA GLN A 67 5.01 25.59 -9.93
C GLN A 67 4.71 24.45 -8.94
N TYR A 68 4.62 23.21 -9.41
CA TYR A 68 4.40 22.03 -8.57
C TYR A 68 5.70 21.45 -7.99
N TYR A 69 6.85 22.06 -8.31
CA TYR A 69 8.15 21.69 -7.78
C TYR A 69 8.56 22.77 -6.80
N GLY A 70 8.87 22.36 -5.57
CA GLY A 70 9.36 23.28 -4.54
C GLY A 70 10.85 23.59 -4.68
N GLN A 71 11.43 24.07 -3.59
CA GLN A 71 12.85 24.45 -3.55
C GLN A 71 13.75 23.23 -3.31
N HIS A 72 13.20 22.22 -2.65
CA HIS A 72 13.90 20.98 -2.35
C HIS A 72 13.53 19.88 -3.35
N ASP A 73 14.41 18.88 -3.46
CA ASP A 73 14.24 17.74 -4.36
C ASP A 73 13.10 16.80 -3.93
N ASP A 74 12.73 16.81 -2.65
CA ASP A 74 11.60 16.07 -2.09
C ASP A 74 10.24 16.76 -2.27
N ASP A 75 10.22 18.08 -2.53
CA ASP A 75 9.00 18.85 -2.77
C ASP A 75 8.30 18.54 -4.11
N GLY A 76 8.94 17.73 -4.96
CA GLY A 76 8.39 17.36 -6.26
C GLY A 76 7.08 16.55 -6.17
N PRO A 77 6.34 16.43 -7.27
CA PRO A 77 5.18 15.57 -7.34
C PRO A 77 5.57 14.08 -7.39
N THR A 78 4.63 13.22 -7.02
CA THR A 78 4.72 11.75 -7.18
C THR A 78 3.77 11.28 -8.28
N MET A 79 3.90 10.02 -8.75
CA MET A 79 2.92 9.46 -9.70
C MET A 79 1.49 9.49 -9.15
N GLY A 80 1.32 9.30 -7.83
CA GLY A 80 0.01 9.31 -7.18
C GLY A 80 -0.61 10.70 -7.04
N THR A 81 0.19 11.76 -6.98
CA THR A 81 -0.34 13.13 -6.81
C THR A 81 -1.29 13.54 -7.93
N LEU A 82 -1.20 12.94 -9.12
CA LEU A 82 -2.03 13.31 -10.29
C LEU A 82 -3.51 13.02 -10.01
N TRP A 83 -3.75 11.99 -9.20
CA TRP A 83 -5.04 11.55 -8.75
C TRP A 83 -5.49 12.19 -7.44
N VAL A 84 -4.68 13.04 -6.80
CA VAL A 84 -4.96 13.65 -5.47
C VAL A 84 -4.99 15.18 -5.53
N CYS A 85 -4.17 15.79 -6.37
CA CYS A 85 -4.13 17.23 -6.58
C CYS A 85 -5.39 17.73 -7.32
N PRO A 86 -5.70 19.04 -7.22
CA PRO A 86 -6.89 19.65 -7.81
C PRO A 86 -6.70 19.83 -9.32
N ARG A 87 -6.66 18.72 -10.06
CA ARG A 87 -7.03 18.70 -11.47
C ARG A 87 -8.52 18.38 -11.53
N GLU A 88 -9.25 19.02 -12.45
CA GLU A 88 -10.68 18.77 -12.62
C GLU A 88 -10.91 17.28 -12.85
N ARG A 89 -11.36 16.57 -11.81
CA ARG A 89 -11.71 15.16 -11.92
C ARG A 89 -13.11 15.10 -12.45
N THR A 90 -13.23 14.71 -13.69
CA THR A 90 -14.53 14.42 -14.27
C THR A 90 -14.74 12.92 -14.19
N TRP A 91 -15.84 12.52 -13.59
CA TRP A 91 -16.33 11.17 -13.72
C TRP A 91 -17.13 11.11 -15.01
N ALA A 92 -16.82 10.15 -15.89
CA ALA A 92 -17.18 10.08 -17.31
C ALA A 92 -18.69 9.98 -17.66
N ASN A 93 -19.58 10.64 -16.91
CA ASN A 93 -21.04 10.61 -16.93
C ASN A 93 -21.64 9.49 -16.05
N GLU A 94 -22.68 9.82 -15.26
CA GLU A 94 -23.64 8.93 -14.60
C GLU A 94 -23.15 7.79 -13.66
N GLN A 95 -21.86 7.39 -13.68
CA GLN A 95 -21.29 6.31 -12.87
C GLN A 95 -21.40 6.56 -11.35
N ALA A 96 -21.42 7.83 -10.93
CA ALA A 96 -21.64 8.21 -9.53
C ALA A 96 -23.07 7.91 -9.04
N ARG A 97 -24.03 7.66 -9.95
CA ARG A 97 -25.44 7.35 -9.65
C ARG A 97 -25.87 5.93 -10.07
N ARG A 98 -25.04 5.15 -10.78
CA ARG A 98 -25.35 3.77 -11.20
C ARG A 98 -24.46 2.73 -10.49
N THR A 99 -24.89 2.44 -9.26
CA THR A 99 -24.88 1.14 -8.56
C THR A 99 -23.56 0.36 -8.48
N TYR A 100 -23.05 0.16 -7.25
CA TYR A 100 -22.04 -0.84 -6.86
C TYR A 100 -22.04 -2.14 -7.70
N PRO A 101 -23.20 -2.76 -8.02
CA PRO A 101 -23.28 -3.88 -8.97
C PRO A 101 -22.58 -3.70 -10.32
N SER A 102 -22.54 -2.50 -10.89
CA SER A 102 -21.89 -2.24 -12.18
C SER A 102 -20.36 -2.35 -12.08
N PHE A 103 -19.79 -1.89 -10.96
CA PHE A 103 -18.37 -2.07 -10.65
C PHE A 103 -18.04 -3.53 -10.38
N VAL A 104 -18.90 -4.25 -9.66
CA VAL A 104 -18.73 -5.69 -9.43
C VAL A 104 -18.66 -6.43 -10.78
N VAL A 105 -19.64 -6.22 -11.68
CA VAL A 105 -19.64 -6.85 -13.01
C VAL A 105 -18.43 -6.45 -13.84
N ALA A 106 -17.99 -5.19 -13.77
CA ALA A 106 -16.82 -4.73 -14.51
C ALA A 106 -15.53 -5.37 -13.97
N LEU A 107 -15.40 -5.50 -12.65
CA LEU A 107 -14.27 -6.17 -11.99
C LEU A 107 -14.26 -7.68 -12.28
N ASP A 108 -15.42 -8.34 -12.24
CA ASP A 108 -15.55 -9.79 -12.52
C ASP A 108 -15.20 -10.16 -13.97
N ARG A 109 -15.26 -9.19 -14.89
CA ARG A 109 -14.93 -9.37 -16.30
C ARG A 109 -13.48 -9.07 -16.64
N LEU A 110 -12.69 -8.54 -15.71
CA LEU A 110 -11.29 -8.23 -15.95
C LEU A 110 -10.51 -9.49 -16.30
N VAL A 111 -9.79 -9.44 -17.43
CA VAL A 111 -8.77 -10.42 -17.77
C VAL A 111 -7.39 -9.89 -17.43
N ALA A 112 -6.39 -10.77 -17.43
CA ALA A 112 -5.01 -10.39 -17.07
C ALA A 112 -4.45 -9.25 -17.95
N GLU A 113 -4.91 -9.16 -19.20
CA GLU A 113 -4.52 -8.13 -20.19
C GLU A 113 -5.12 -6.75 -19.91
N ASP A 114 -6.24 -6.67 -19.17
CA ASP A 114 -6.89 -5.41 -18.80
C ASP A 114 -6.16 -4.68 -17.67
N VAL A 115 -5.19 -5.35 -17.03
CA VAL A 115 -4.45 -4.85 -15.87
C VAL A 115 -3.03 -4.49 -16.28
N ILE A 116 -2.62 -3.26 -15.98
CA ILE A 116 -1.24 -2.82 -16.17
C ILE A 116 -0.40 -3.38 -15.01
N TRP A 117 0.31 -4.47 -15.23
CA TRP A 117 1.16 -5.11 -14.22
C TRP A 117 2.54 -4.47 -14.11
N GLU A 118 3.06 -3.96 -15.22
CA GLU A 118 4.42 -3.43 -15.31
C GLU A 118 4.62 -2.13 -14.51
N PRO A 119 5.84 -1.82 -14.05
CA PRO A 119 6.14 -0.51 -13.47
C PRO A 119 5.92 0.64 -14.46
N TYR A 120 5.96 1.86 -13.95
CA TYR A 120 5.87 3.04 -14.82
C TYR A 120 7.03 3.08 -15.81
N SER A 121 6.71 3.17 -17.10
CA SER A 121 7.72 3.34 -18.14
C SER A 121 8.38 4.71 -18.04
N ALA A 122 9.64 4.82 -18.49
CA ALA A 122 10.35 6.11 -18.51
C ALA A 122 9.58 7.18 -19.32
N ALA A 123 8.89 6.77 -20.39
CA ALA A 123 8.03 7.67 -21.16
C ALA A 123 6.80 8.15 -20.37
N ALA A 124 6.15 7.26 -19.59
CA ALA A 124 5.04 7.63 -18.73
C ALA A 124 5.48 8.58 -17.60
N VAL A 125 6.65 8.35 -17.02
CA VAL A 125 7.25 9.26 -16.02
C VAL A 125 7.59 10.61 -16.66
N GLY A 126 8.32 10.62 -17.78
CA GLY A 126 8.77 11.86 -18.44
C GLY A 126 7.63 12.73 -18.98
N SER A 127 6.53 12.13 -19.44
CA SER A 127 5.35 12.86 -19.90
C SER A 127 4.56 13.52 -18.76
N ARG A 128 4.45 12.85 -17.60
CA ARG A 128 3.68 13.33 -16.46
C ARG A 128 4.50 14.22 -15.53
N VAL A 129 5.79 13.93 -15.41
CA VAL A 129 6.69 14.55 -14.45
C VAL A 129 7.98 14.97 -15.17
N PRO A 130 7.92 15.99 -16.05
CA PRO A 130 9.03 16.33 -16.95
C PRO A 130 10.30 16.79 -16.22
N TYR A 131 10.18 17.23 -14.96
CA TYR A 131 11.32 17.64 -14.13
C TYR A 131 11.72 16.58 -13.10
N GLY A 132 11.19 15.36 -13.19
CA GLY A 132 11.52 14.24 -12.31
C GLY A 132 10.61 14.08 -11.11
N LEU A 133 10.54 12.88 -10.55
CA LEU A 133 9.75 12.60 -9.35
C LEU A 133 10.42 13.19 -8.10
N SER A 134 9.63 13.44 -7.06
CA SER A 134 10.16 13.68 -5.70
C SER A 134 11.21 12.63 -5.34
N SER A 135 12.34 13.08 -4.79
CA SER A 135 13.42 12.19 -4.35
C SER A 135 12.94 11.13 -3.35
N LEU A 136 11.90 11.44 -2.56
CA LEU A 136 11.25 10.51 -1.61
C LEU A 136 10.69 9.24 -2.28
N CYS A 137 10.36 9.30 -3.57
CA CYS A 137 9.89 8.13 -4.30
C CYS A 137 10.98 7.06 -4.37
N THR A 138 12.26 7.44 -4.44
CA THR A 138 13.39 6.53 -4.64
C THR A 138 14.40 6.52 -3.49
N SER A 139 14.32 7.45 -2.51
CA SER A 139 15.28 7.55 -1.40
C SER A 139 15.50 6.24 -0.65
N ASN A 140 14.49 5.37 -0.62
CA ASN A 140 14.51 4.09 0.08
C ASN A 140 14.26 2.90 -0.87
N GLU A 141 14.71 2.98 -2.12
CA GLU A 141 14.50 1.91 -3.10
C GLU A 141 15.08 0.55 -2.67
N THR A 142 16.13 0.57 -1.85
CA THR A 142 16.71 -0.63 -1.25
C THR A 142 15.73 -1.37 -0.35
N LEU A 143 14.74 -0.67 0.23
CA LEU A 143 13.71 -1.26 1.07
C LEU A 143 12.58 -1.94 0.29
N TRP A 144 12.46 -1.70 -1.02
CA TRP A 144 11.38 -2.29 -1.83
C TRP A 144 11.44 -3.82 -1.86
N TYR A 145 12.64 -4.38 -1.72
CA TYR A 145 12.89 -5.81 -1.74
C TYR A 145 13.09 -6.42 -0.35
N THR A 146 12.90 -5.63 0.72
CA THR A 146 13.08 -6.12 2.09
C THR A 146 12.12 -7.27 2.36
N THR A 147 12.67 -8.45 2.61
CA THR A 147 11.94 -9.58 3.16
C THR A 147 11.91 -9.42 4.68
N ALA A 148 10.71 -9.23 5.24
CA ALA A 148 10.51 -9.09 6.67
C ALA A 148 9.14 -9.65 7.05
N SER A 149 8.97 -10.07 8.31
CA SER A 149 7.66 -10.42 8.83
C SER A 149 6.86 -9.15 9.15
N LEU A 150 5.71 -8.98 8.49
CA LEU A 150 4.72 -7.97 8.81
C LEU A 150 3.96 -8.43 10.05
N VAL A 151 4.13 -7.70 11.15
CA VAL A 151 3.49 -8.00 12.41
C VAL A 151 2.37 -6.99 12.64
N TYR A 152 1.15 -7.48 12.75
CA TYR A 152 -0.02 -6.67 13.07
C TYR A 152 -0.95 -7.46 14.00
N ASP A 153 -1.08 -7.01 15.25
CA ASP A 153 -1.88 -7.69 16.27
C ASP A 153 -1.42 -9.15 16.44
N ILE A 154 -2.31 -10.16 16.50
CA ILE A 154 -1.93 -11.60 16.53
C ILE A 154 -1.29 -12.15 15.26
N TYR A 155 -1.26 -11.37 14.18
CA TYR A 155 -0.92 -11.89 12.86
C TYR A 155 0.52 -11.55 12.49
N ILE A 156 1.23 -12.56 11.99
CA ILE A 156 2.58 -12.44 11.45
C ILE A 156 2.55 -12.99 10.03
N GLU A 157 2.85 -12.13 9.06
CA GLU A 157 2.82 -12.51 7.65
C GLU A 157 4.10 -12.09 6.96
N PRO A 158 4.81 -12.98 6.25
CA PRO A 158 5.99 -12.59 5.52
C PRO A 158 5.63 -11.58 4.43
N HIS A 159 6.30 -10.43 4.43
CA HIS A 159 6.34 -9.57 3.27
C HIS A 159 6.99 -10.36 2.13
N CYS A 160 6.26 -10.52 1.02
CA CYS A 160 6.62 -11.41 -0.09
C CYS A 160 7.01 -10.63 -1.37
N PRO A 161 8.04 -9.75 -1.35
CA PRO A 161 8.43 -8.96 -2.52
C PRO A 161 8.93 -9.82 -3.67
N HIS A 162 9.37 -11.05 -3.37
CA HIS A 162 9.78 -12.06 -4.36
C HIS A 162 8.72 -12.34 -5.43
N ARG A 163 7.43 -12.12 -5.13
CA ARG A 163 6.34 -12.28 -6.11
C ARG A 163 6.38 -11.26 -7.24
N ALA A 164 6.93 -10.07 -6.98
CA ALA A 164 6.99 -8.97 -7.91
C ALA A 164 8.41 -8.70 -8.45
N MET A 165 9.44 -9.41 -7.98
CA MET A 165 10.85 -9.17 -8.35
C MET A 165 11.11 -9.05 -9.86
N ARG A 166 10.47 -9.90 -10.69
CA ARG A 166 10.60 -9.84 -12.15
C ARG A 166 10.15 -8.51 -12.75
N GLN A 167 9.13 -7.88 -12.17
CA GLN A 167 8.63 -6.58 -12.62
C GLN A 167 9.69 -5.49 -12.46
N PHE A 168 10.58 -5.64 -11.48
CA PHE A 168 11.67 -4.71 -11.21
C PHE A 168 13.02 -5.14 -11.80
N GLY A 169 13.02 -6.13 -12.70
CA GLY A 169 14.24 -6.62 -13.35
C GLY A 169 15.07 -7.60 -12.52
N TYR A 170 14.54 -8.12 -11.41
CA TYR A 170 15.23 -9.09 -10.55
C TYR A 170 14.76 -10.53 -10.77
N ALA A 171 15.63 -11.49 -10.44
CA ALA A 171 15.30 -12.90 -10.48
C ALA A 171 14.31 -13.25 -9.36
N GLN A 172 13.14 -13.75 -9.73
CA GLN A 172 12.19 -14.31 -8.78
C GLN A 172 12.68 -15.69 -8.30
N GLN A 173 12.93 -15.79 -6.98
CA GLN A 173 13.28 -17.05 -6.34
C GLN A 173 12.07 -18.00 -6.33
N PHE A 174 12.32 -19.28 -6.61
CA PHE A 174 11.33 -20.36 -6.59
C PHE A 174 11.88 -21.52 -5.75
N PRO A 175 11.06 -22.17 -4.90
CA PRO A 175 9.64 -21.92 -4.67
C PRO A 175 9.38 -20.67 -3.83
N VAL A 176 8.27 -19.99 -4.14
CA VAL A 176 7.74 -18.87 -3.36
C VAL A 176 7.43 -19.37 -1.94
N PRO A 177 8.05 -18.82 -0.87
CA PRO A 177 7.76 -19.22 0.50
C PRO A 177 6.25 -19.18 0.78
N ARG A 178 5.72 -20.30 1.27
CA ARG A 178 4.34 -20.37 1.79
C ARG A 178 4.45 -20.33 3.30
N VAL A 179 4.25 -19.16 3.91
CA VAL A 179 4.19 -19.10 5.37
C VAL A 179 3.12 -18.08 5.74
N ILE A 180 2.06 -18.55 6.41
CA ILE A 180 1.25 -17.72 7.28
C ILE A 180 1.53 -18.31 8.65
N ASP A 181 2.44 -17.71 9.41
CA ASP A 181 2.67 -18.11 10.79
C ASP A 181 1.76 -17.26 11.68
N ARG A 182 0.87 -17.91 12.43
CA ARG A 182 -0.02 -17.21 13.35
C ARG A 182 0.51 -17.34 14.76
N VAL A 183 0.65 -16.21 15.46
CA VAL A 183 0.81 -16.26 16.92
C VAL A 183 -0.52 -16.72 17.50
N THR A 184 -0.49 -17.55 18.54
CA THR A 184 -1.74 -18.06 19.10
C THR A 184 -2.57 -16.91 19.69
N PRO A 185 -3.89 -16.88 19.52
CA PRO A 185 -4.74 -15.81 20.07
C PRO A 185 -4.63 -15.65 21.59
N GLN A 186 -4.14 -16.67 22.30
CA GLN A 186 -3.91 -16.65 23.75
C GLN A 186 -2.73 -15.74 24.12
N ASP A 187 -1.73 -15.62 23.24
CA ASP A 187 -0.53 -14.81 23.47
C ASP A 187 -0.79 -13.31 23.35
N HIS A 188 -1.92 -12.90 22.78
CA HIS A 188 -2.31 -11.52 22.54
C HIS A 188 -3.48 -11.06 23.41
N ARG A 189 -3.99 -11.92 24.30
CA ARG A 189 -4.93 -11.43 25.30
C ARG A 189 -4.21 -10.40 26.17
N LEU A 190 -4.77 -9.19 26.23
CA LEU A 190 -4.57 -8.31 27.37
C LEU A 190 -5.47 -8.84 28.49
N SER A 191 -4.95 -8.87 29.71
CA SER A 191 -5.79 -9.17 30.87
C SER A 191 -6.91 -8.12 30.95
N ARG A 192 -8.05 -8.45 31.59
CA ARG A 192 -9.15 -7.50 31.82
C ARG A 192 -8.75 -6.25 32.62
N LEU A 193 -7.51 -6.19 33.11
CA LEU A 193 -6.89 -5.06 33.82
C LEU A 193 -5.90 -4.28 32.93
N GLY A 194 -5.83 -4.56 31.62
CA GLY A 194 -4.90 -3.89 30.70
C GLY A 194 -3.44 -4.33 30.82
N GLN A 195 -3.16 -5.43 31.54
CA GLN A 195 -1.80 -5.96 31.69
C GLN A 195 -1.52 -7.10 30.70
N PRO A 196 -0.29 -7.21 30.16
CA PRO A 196 0.08 -8.33 29.29
C PRO A 196 -0.06 -9.65 30.06
N CYS A 197 -0.71 -10.66 29.46
CA CYS A 197 -0.96 -11.92 30.15
C CYS A 197 0.31 -12.70 30.50
N LEU A 198 1.42 -12.49 29.78
CA LEU A 198 2.72 -13.17 29.94
C LEU A 198 3.75 -12.41 29.08
N GLY A 199 4.55 -11.51 29.65
CA GLY A 199 5.61 -10.79 28.92
C GLY A 199 5.12 -9.66 27.98
N THR A 200 6.02 -8.74 27.64
CA THR A 200 5.75 -7.63 26.70
C THR A 200 5.57 -8.15 25.29
N TRP A 201 4.61 -7.60 24.54
CA TRP A 201 4.33 -7.94 23.13
C TRP A 201 5.60 -7.97 22.27
N VAL A 202 6.49 -7.00 22.48
CA VAL A 202 7.80 -6.90 21.84
C VAL A 202 8.61 -8.21 21.96
N THR A 203 8.67 -8.80 23.14
CA THR A 203 9.43 -10.03 23.41
C THR A 203 8.84 -11.26 22.73
N LYS A 204 7.54 -11.26 22.44
CA LYS A 204 6.86 -12.36 21.74
C LYS A 204 7.08 -12.31 20.23
N VAL A 205 7.25 -11.10 19.70
CA VAL A 205 7.41 -10.83 18.27
C VAL A 205 8.88 -10.86 17.85
N GLU A 206 9.80 -10.64 18.78
CA GLU A 206 11.26 -10.60 18.56
C GLU A 206 11.81 -11.77 17.71
N PRO A 207 11.37 -13.04 17.89
CA PRO A 207 11.81 -14.15 17.04
C PRO A 207 11.48 -13.98 15.55
N TYR A 208 10.42 -13.23 15.21
CA TYR A 208 9.96 -13.01 13.85
C TYR A 208 10.55 -11.75 13.20
N VAL A 209 11.15 -10.86 14.00
CA VAL A 209 11.82 -9.64 13.54
C VAL A 209 13.30 -9.88 13.26
N GLN A 210 13.93 -10.87 13.92
CA GLN A 210 15.34 -11.22 13.76
C GLN A 210 15.60 -12.37 12.76
N ALA A 211 14.57 -12.88 12.09
CA ALA A 211 14.63 -14.01 11.15
C ALA A 211 14.87 -13.57 9.69
#